data_AF-A0A926ZEL5-F1
#
_entry.id   AF-A0A926ZEL5-F1
#
_cell.length_a   1.000
_cell.length_b   1.000
_cell.length_c   1.000
_cell.angle_alpha   90.00
_cell.angle_beta   90.00
_cell.angle_gamma   90.00
#
_symmetry.space_group_name_H-M   'P 1'
#
loop_
_entity.id
_entity.type
_entity.pdbx_description
1 polymer ?
#
loop_
_entity_poly.entity_id
_entity_poly.type
_entity_poly.pdbx_seq_one_letter_code
_entity_poly.pdbx_strand_id
1 'polypeptide(L)'
;MKKKVFLVAAIGCLTIPIGAAGLFGSVADSSVNAQQFISGSTAIAQRTNQVRNPDEPINVTLNERFSLANSLMRIKQIQGALTSFRTLTARSKPKLGQTAIATIGNTDPETQTLGFTNWVGAVEGTVRQQNYQIKKLEFELAKKQFEDKQISQTAFNQKRAAYQQAEREFQNFLNSFRIVD
;
A
#
# COMPACT_ATOMS: atom_id res chain seq x y z
N MET A 1 -65.99 43.44 -14.66
CA MET A 1 -66.05 43.72 -13.21
C MET A 1 -65.84 42.43 -12.43
N LYS A 2 -64.88 42.42 -11.48
CA LYS A 2 -64.70 41.51 -10.32
C LYS A 2 -64.39 40.02 -10.66
N LYS A 3 -63.53 39.27 -9.97
CA LYS A 3 -62.52 39.44 -8.90
C LYS A 3 -61.63 38.17 -8.94
N LYS A 4 -60.41 38.29 -8.40
CA LYS A 4 -59.33 37.29 -8.26
C LYS A 4 -59.62 36.22 -7.15
N VAL A 5 -58.67 35.26 -7.02
CA VAL A 5 -58.18 34.53 -5.80
C VAL A 5 -58.78 33.13 -5.55
N PHE A 6 -58.12 32.05 -5.09
CA PHE A 6 -56.73 31.53 -4.92
C PHE A 6 -56.87 29.99 -4.64
N LEU A 7 -55.88 29.19 -5.08
CA LEU A 7 -55.06 28.19 -4.34
C LEU A 7 -55.66 26.93 -3.61
N VAL A 8 -54.84 25.86 -3.69
CA VAL A 8 -54.61 24.67 -2.80
C VAL A 8 -55.54 23.45 -2.95
N ALA A 9 -54.97 22.30 -3.36
CA ALA A 9 -54.62 21.18 -2.46
C ALA A 9 -54.48 19.85 -3.23
N ALA A 10 -53.50 19.06 -2.81
CA ALA A 10 -53.15 17.72 -3.26
C ALA A 10 -54.18 16.64 -2.84
N ILE A 11 -53.82 15.37 -3.13
CA ILE A 11 -54.44 14.06 -2.78
C ILE A 11 -55.11 13.44 -4.02
N GLY A 12 -54.78 12.23 -4.47
CA GLY A 12 -53.88 11.22 -3.97
C GLY A 12 -53.91 9.99 -4.90
N CYS A 13 -52.89 9.16 -4.81
CA CYS A 13 -53.00 7.76 -5.19
C CYS A 13 -52.29 6.93 -4.14
N LEU A 14 -53.10 6.33 -3.27
CA LEU A 14 -52.76 5.23 -2.39
C LEU A 14 -52.92 3.94 -3.23
N THR A 15 -51.88 3.10 -3.28
CA THR A 15 -51.92 1.69 -2.83
C THR A 15 -50.53 1.06 -2.87
N ILE A 16 -50.08 0.60 -1.70
CA ILE A 16 -48.89 -0.21 -1.33
C ILE A 16 -49.48 -1.56 -0.80
N PRO A 17 -48.92 -2.79 -0.99
CA PRO A 17 -47.64 -3.30 -0.42
C PRO A 17 -46.83 -4.28 -1.31
N ILE A 18 -45.50 -4.35 -1.25
CA ILE A 18 -44.52 -4.79 -0.21
C ILE A 18 -44.48 -6.30 0.05
N GLY A 19 -43.31 -6.90 -0.25
CA GLY A 19 -42.77 -8.18 0.25
C GLY A 19 -41.92 -8.87 -0.83
N ALA A 20 -40.60 -9.07 -0.77
CA ALA A 20 -39.61 -9.14 0.32
C ALA A 20 -38.25 -8.58 -0.20
N ALA A 21 -37.61 -7.64 0.49
CA ALA A 21 -36.61 -7.82 1.55
C ALA A 21 -35.28 -8.45 1.09
N GLY A 22 -34.25 -7.59 0.95
CA GLY A 22 -32.86 -7.96 0.63
C GLY A 22 -32.00 -6.71 0.43
N LEU A 23 -31.69 -6.04 1.54
CA LEU A 23 -31.02 -4.73 1.71
C LEU A 23 -29.80 -4.47 0.80
N PHE A 24 -29.96 -3.72 -0.29
CA PHE A 24 -28.90 -2.85 -0.82
C PHE A 24 -29.12 -1.46 -0.24
N GLY A 25 -28.40 -1.18 0.86
CA GLY A 25 -28.35 0.17 1.43
C GLY A 25 -27.81 1.15 0.39
N SER A 26 -28.56 2.24 0.19
CA SER A 26 -28.11 3.39 -0.57
C SER A 26 -26.80 3.92 0.00
N VAL A 27 -25.71 3.84 -0.76
CA VAL A 27 -24.57 4.73 -0.56
C VAL A 27 -24.80 5.95 -1.44
N ALA A 28 -25.61 6.87 -0.91
CA ALA A 28 -25.54 8.26 -1.32
C ALA A 28 -24.20 8.82 -0.83
N ASP A 29 -23.48 9.47 -1.74
CA ASP A 29 -22.26 10.24 -1.52
C ASP A 29 -21.11 9.54 -0.79
N SER A 30 -20.12 9.10 -1.56
CA SER A 30 -18.80 8.78 -1.04
C SER A 30 -17.78 9.43 -1.94
N SER A 31 -17.63 10.74 -1.79
CA SER A 31 -16.36 11.38 -2.10
C SER A 31 -15.31 10.70 -1.23
N VAL A 32 -14.56 9.77 -1.81
CA VAL A 32 -13.43 9.14 -1.14
C VAL A 32 -12.36 10.20 -0.96
N ASN A 33 -12.47 10.91 0.15
CA ASN A 33 -11.59 11.97 0.55
C ASN A 33 -10.26 11.34 0.99
N ALA A 34 -9.12 11.99 0.75
CA ALA A 34 -7.81 11.50 1.21
C ALA A 34 -7.78 11.28 2.74
N GLN A 35 -8.66 11.96 3.48
CA GLN A 35 -8.94 11.70 4.89
C GLN A 35 -9.48 10.29 5.18
N GLN A 36 -10.22 9.62 4.29
CA GLN A 36 -10.73 8.27 4.53
C GLN A 36 -9.62 7.20 4.46
N PHE A 37 -8.60 7.38 3.64
CA PHE A 37 -7.45 6.47 3.60
C PHE A 37 -6.56 6.64 4.84
N ILE A 38 -6.39 7.88 5.30
CA ILE A 38 -5.78 8.19 6.60
C ILE A 38 -6.63 7.62 7.74
N SER A 39 -7.97 7.69 7.64
CA SER A 39 -8.93 7.17 8.63
C SER A 39 -8.92 5.64 8.73
N GLY A 40 -8.79 4.93 7.60
CA GLY A 40 -8.70 3.46 7.60
C GLY A 40 -7.40 2.93 8.22
N SER A 41 -6.29 3.63 7.99
CA SER A 41 -5.00 3.33 8.60
C SER A 41 -4.94 3.74 10.09
N THR A 42 -5.65 4.80 10.49
CA THR A 42 -5.85 5.12 11.93
C THR A 42 -6.76 4.10 12.62
N ALA A 43 -7.77 3.55 11.94
CA ALA A 43 -8.68 2.56 12.51
C ALA A 43 -8.00 1.21 12.80
N ILE A 44 -7.05 0.76 11.95
CA ILE A 44 -6.22 -0.43 12.23
C ILE A 44 -5.28 -0.15 13.40
N ALA A 45 -4.62 1.01 13.40
CA ALA A 45 -3.70 1.40 14.45
C ALA A 45 -4.32 1.52 15.84
N GLN A 46 -5.56 2.03 15.91
CA GLN A 46 -6.33 2.11 17.16
C GLN A 46 -6.70 0.72 17.72
N ARG A 47 -6.74 -0.31 16.87
CA ARG A 47 -7.00 -1.70 17.29
C ARG A 47 -5.74 -2.47 17.66
N THR A 48 -4.56 -2.01 17.22
CA THR A 48 -3.27 -2.65 17.52
C THR A 48 -2.52 -1.88 18.62
N ASN A 49 -2.98 -2.00 19.86
CA ASN A 49 -2.31 -1.41 21.03
C ASN A 49 -0.92 -2.00 21.36
N GLN A 50 -0.39 -2.93 20.56
CA GLN A 50 0.80 -3.73 20.90
C GLN A 50 2.02 -3.55 19.99
N VAL A 51 1.94 -2.77 18.91
CA VAL A 51 3.09 -2.50 18.00
C VAL A 51 3.44 -1.01 18.04
N ARG A 52 3.64 -0.48 19.24
CA ARG A 52 3.84 0.96 19.47
C ARG A 52 5.06 1.19 20.35
N ASN A 53 5.95 2.09 19.90
CA ASN A 53 6.78 2.84 20.84
C ASN A 53 5.85 3.86 21.54
N PRO A 54 5.68 3.82 22.88
CA PRO A 54 4.75 4.69 23.58
C PRO A 54 4.90 6.18 23.24
N ASP A 55 6.11 6.59 22.89
CA ASP A 55 6.50 7.98 22.70
C ASP A 55 6.40 8.47 21.24
N GLU A 56 5.95 7.62 20.30
CA GLU A 56 5.84 7.99 18.89
C GLU A 56 4.38 7.93 18.39
N PRO A 57 3.87 9.02 17.77
CA PRO A 57 2.58 9.01 17.10
C PRO A 57 2.53 8.00 15.93
N ILE A 58 1.40 7.28 15.78
CA ILE A 58 1.28 6.21 14.77
C ILE A 58 1.52 6.71 13.34
N ASN A 59 1.08 7.92 13.01
CA ASN A 59 1.25 8.49 11.68
C ASN A 59 2.72 8.58 11.28
N VAL A 60 3.64 8.75 12.24
CA VAL A 60 5.09 8.72 11.99
C VAL A 60 5.51 7.32 11.56
N THR A 61 5.08 6.28 12.29
CA THR A 61 5.37 4.89 11.90
C THR A 61 4.82 4.56 10.51
N LEU A 62 3.54 4.83 10.25
CA LEU A 62 2.91 4.43 8.99
C LEU A 62 3.39 5.25 7.78
N ASN A 63 3.56 6.56 7.93
CA ASN A 63 3.87 7.44 6.81
C ASN A 63 5.36 7.71 6.63
N GLU A 64 6.19 7.52 7.66
CA GLU A 64 7.64 7.73 7.56
C GLU A 64 8.37 6.38 7.59
N ARG A 65 8.19 5.59 8.65
CA ARG A 65 8.94 4.32 8.81
C ARG A 65 8.53 3.27 7.79
N PHE A 66 7.24 3.13 7.49
CA PHE A 66 6.74 2.18 6.50
C PHE A 66 6.52 2.81 5.12
N SER A 67 6.99 4.05 4.91
CA SER A 67 7.02 4.65 3.57
C SER A 67 7.82 3.78 2.61
N LEU A 68 7.47 3.83 1.31
CA LEU A 68 8.21 3.12 0.27
C LEU A 68 9.70 3.51 0.30
N ALA A 69 10.00 4.82 0.34
CA ALA A 69 11.36 5.32 0.30
C ALA A 69 12.19 4.79 1.49
N ASN A 70 11.65 4.84 2.70
CA ASN A 70 12.34 4.32 3.87
C ASN A 70 12.46 2.79 3.81
N SER A 71 11.43 2.08 3.37
CA SER A 71 11.46 0.62 3.23
C SER A 71 12.54 0.16 2.25
N LEU A 72 12.65 0.80 1.08
CA LEU A 72 13.70 0.52 0.10
C LEU A 72 15.10 0.83 0.65
N MET A 73 15.25 1.89 1.44
CA MET A 73 16.50 2.19 2.13
C MET A 73 16.85 1.10 3.17
N ARG A 74 15.87 0.61 3.95
CA ARG A 74 16.09 -0.50 4.90
C ARG A 74 16.47 -1.79 4.20
N ILE A 75 15.85 -2.11 3.07
CA ILE A 75 16.22 -3.25 2.23
C ILE A 75 17.69 -3.18 1.81
N LYS A 76 18.17 -2.02 1.36
CA LYS A 76 19.60 -1.81 1.05
C LYS A 76 20.51 -2.02 2.26
N GLN A 77 20.09 -1.58 3.45
CA GLN A 77 20.84 -1.81 4.68
C GLN A 77 20.90 -3.30 5.04
N ILE A 78 19.79 -4.03 4.89
CA ILE A 78 19.74 -5.49 5.09
C ILE A 78 20.70 -6.18 4.11
N GLN A 79 20.68 -5.82 2.83
CA GLN A 79 21.61 -6.34 1.83
C GLN A 79 23.08 -6.11 2.22
N GLY A 80 23.40 -4.91 2.72
CA GLY A 80 24.71 -4.58 3.25
C GLY A 80 25.10 -5.47 4.44
N ALA A 81 24.20 -5.64 5.41
CA ALA A 81 24.43 -6.49 6.57
C ALA A 81 24.67 -7.96 6.19
N LEU A 82 23.88 -8.51 5.25
CA LEU A 82 24.06 -9.87 4.73
C LEU A 82 25.38 -10.04 4.00
N THR A 83 25.83 -9.01 3.26
CA THR A 83 27.15 -8.98 2.61
C THR A 83 28.29 -8.99 3.65
N SER A 84 28.15 -8.19 4.72
CA SER A 84 29.09 -8.20 5.84
C SER A 84 29.12 -9.55 6.54
N PHE A 85 27.95 -10.18 6.75
CA PHE A 85 27.85 -11.50 7.36
C PHE A 85 28.53 -12.60 6.54
N ARG A 86 28.34 -12.59 5.20
CA ARG A 86 29.08 -13.49 4.28
C ARG A 86 30.59 -13.28 4.39
N THR A 87 31.04 -12.03 4.42
CA THR A 87 32.46 -11.69 4.58
C THR A 87 33.02 -12.19 5.92
N LEU A 88 32.26 -12.00 7.00
CA LEU A 88 32.62 -12.49 8.33
C LEU A 88 32.70 -14.02 8.35
N THR A 89 31.73 -14.70 7.73
CA THR A 89 31.71 -16.17 7.60
C THR A 89 32.96 -16.67 6.90
N ALA A 90 33.32 -16.08 5.75
CA ALA A 90 34.52 -16.43 5.01
C ALA A 90 35.82 -16.24 5.82
N ARG A 91 35.90 -15.16 6.61
CA ARG A 91 37.07 -14.87 7.47
C ARG A 91 37.16 -15.75 8.72
N SER A 92 36.03 -16.16 9.27
CA SER A 92 35.96 -16.97 10.49
C SER A 92 36.12 -18.47 10.21
N LYS A 93 35.74 -18.93 9.01
CA LYS A 93 35.79 -20.35 8.62
C LYS A 93 37.16 -21.02 8.79
N PRO A 94 38.29 -20.42 8.41
CA PRO A 94 39.61 -21.02 8.64
C PRO A 94 40.00 -21.11 10.12
N LYS A 95 39.42 -20.27 10.99
CA LYS A 95 39.77 -20.18 12.42
C LYS A 95 38.89 -21.07 13.29
N LEU A 96 37.59 -21.14 12.98
CA LEU A 96 36.61 -21.87 13.77
C LEU A 96 36.38 -23.30 13.26
N GLY A 97 36.74 -23.58 12.00
CA GLY A 97 36.46 -24.85 11.35
C GLY A 97 35.02 -24.95 10.84
N GLN A 98 34.80 -25.88 9.89
CA GLN A 98 33.53 -26.02 9.19
C GLN A 98 32.36 -26.39 10.13
N THR A 99 32.59 -27.29 11.08
CA THR A 99 31.54 -27.78 11.99
C THR A 99 31.02 -26.65 12.88
N ALA A 100 31.91 -25.86 13.49
CA ALA A 100 31.50 -24.75 14.34
C ALA A 100 30.75 -23.68 13.53
N ILE A 101 31.22 -23.33 12.34
CA ILE A 101 30.53 -22.39 11.45
C ILE A 101 29.13 -22.89 11.10
N ALA A 102 28.97 -24.16 10.73
CA ALA A 102 27.67 -24.71 10.34
C ALA A 102 26.61 -24.59 11.45
N THR A 103 27.01 -24.64 12.72
CA THR A 103 26.08 -24.48 13.86
C THR A 103 25.54 -23.05 14.03
N ILE A 104 26.17 -22.05 13.42
CA ILE A 104 25.73 -20.64 13.49
C ILE A 104 24.49 -20.40 12.62
N GLY A 105 24.29 -21.21 11.57
CA GLY A 105 23.17 -21.11 10.64
C GLY A 105 23.36 -20.02 9.56
N ASN A 106 22.75 -20.21 8.39
CA ASN A 106 22.87 -19.33 7.23
C ASN A 106 24.33 -19.08 6.76
N THR A 107 25.22 -20.03 7.04
CA THR A 107 26.66 -19.95 6.71
C THR A 107 27.06 -20.80 5.51
N ASP A 108 26.14 -21.63 5.01
CA ASP A 108 26.38 -22.45 3.83
C ASP A 108 26.43 -21.57 2.55
N PRO A 109 27.24 -21.98 1.55
CA PRO A 109 27.43 -21.16 0.34
C PRO A 109 26.16 -20.86 -0.43
N GLU A 110 25.21 -21.81 -0.46
CA GLU A 110 23.94 -21.68 -1.19
C GLU A 110 23.09 -20.59 -0.56
N THR A 111 22.87 -20.65 0.75
CA THR A 111 22.15 -19.61 1.50
C THR A 111 22.81 -18.24 1.35
N GLN A 112 24.14 -18.16 1.47
CA GLN A 112 24.83 -16.86 1.42
C GLN A 112 24.92 -16.24 0.02
N THR A 113 24.76 -17.05 -1.03
CA THR A 113 24.89 -16.58 -2.42
C THR A 113 23.53 -16.43 -3.08
N LEU A 114 22.72 -17.50 -3.05
CA LEU A 114 21.40 -17.55 -3.66
C LEU A 114 20.34 -17.06 -2.67
N GLY A 115 20.33 -17.61 -1.47
CA GLY A 115 19.33 -17.32 -0.44
C GLY A 115 19.25 -15.83 -0.13
N PHE A 116 20.34 -15.22 0.33
CA PHE A 116 20.37 -13.79 0.69
C PHE A 116 19.93 -12.87 -0.45
N THR A 117 20.38 -13.15 -1.67
CA THR A 117 20.01 -12.37 -2.86
C THR A 117 18.51 -12.49 -3.13
N ASN A 118 17.99 -13.72 -3.15
CA ASN A 118 16.59 -13.99 -3.44
C ASN A 118 15.66 -13.47 -2.34
N TRP A 119 16.03 -13.60 -1.06
CA TRP A 119 15.22 -13.11 0.07
C TRP A 119 15.07 -11.59 0.04
N VAL A 120 16.18 -10.86 -0.13
CA VAL A 120 16.16 -9.40 -0.22
C VAL A 120 15.35 -8.96 -1.45
N GLY A 121 15.59 -9.59 -2.59
CA GLY A 121 14.89 -9.27 -3.82
C GLY A 121 13.38 -9.56 -3.76
N ALA A 122 12.96 -10.64 -3.12
CA ALA A 122 11.53 -10.95 -2.94
C ALA A 122 10.82 -9.90 -2.08
N VAL A 123 11.46 -9.43 -1.00
CA VAL A 123 10.92 -8.36 -0.15
C VAL A 123 10.87 -7.03 -0.93
N GLU A 124 11.91 -6.69 -1.67
CA GLU A 124 11.93 -5.49 -2.52
C GLU A 124 10.83 -5.52 -3.60
N GLY A 125 10.70 -6.66 -4.29
CA GLY A 125 9.68 -6.87 -5.29
C GLY A 125 8.28 -6.70 -4.71
N THR A 126 8.04 -7.24 -3.53
CA THR A 126 6.75 -7.13 -2.83
C THR A 126 6.38 -5.67 -2.55
N VAL A 127 7.28 -4.88 -1.95
CA VAL A 127 6.97 -3.49 -1.61
C VAL A 127 6.80 -2.61 -2.85
N ARG A 128 7.56 -2.89 -3.92
CA ARG A 128 7.41 -2.18 -5.21
C ARG A 128 6.10 -2.54 -5.91
N GLN A 129 5.73 -3.82 -5.92
CA GLN A 129 4.48 -4.30 -6.48
C GLN A 129 3.28 -3.67 -5.77
N GLN A 130 3.31 -3.63 -4.44
CA GLN A 130 2.26 -2.98 -3.64
C GLN A 130 2.14 -1.50 -3.97
N ASN A 131 3.26 -0.76 -4.07
CA ASN A 131 3.23 0.64 -4.47
C ASN A 131 2.63 0.83 -5.87
N TYR A 132 3.03 0.01 -6.84
CA TYR A 132 2.45 0.03 -8.19
C TYR A 132 0.92 -0.18 -8.15
N GLN A 133 0.45 -1.20 -7.43
CA GLN A 133 -0.98 -1.50 -7.29
C GLN A 133 -1.74 -0.35 -6.63
N ILE A 134 -1.21 0.24 -5.56
CA ILE A 134 -1.81 1.39 -4.89
C ILE A 134 -1.91 2.57 -5.86
N LYS A 135 -0.85 2.90 -6.60
CA LYS A 135 -0.88 4.02 -7.56
C LYS A 135 -1.79 3.76 -8.75
N LYS A 136 -1.93 2.51 -9.18
CA LYS A 136 -2.93 2.13 -10.18
C LYS A 136 -4.35 2.40 -9.69
N LEU A 137 -4.70 1.94 -8.50
CA LEU A 137 -6.02 2.16 -7.90
C LEU A 137 -6.30 3.65 -7.67
N GLU A 138 -5.31 4.42 -7.18
CA GLU A 138 -5.44 5.88 -7.04
C GLU A 138 -5.73 6.56 -8.38
N PHE A 139 -5.09 6.12 -9.47
CA PHE A 139 -5.34 6.67 -10.81
C PHE A 139 -6.71 6.27 -11.36
N GLU A 140 -7.13 5.02 -11.18
CA GLU A 140 -8.46 4.54 -11.59
C GLU A 140 -9.58 5.29 -10.84
N LEU A 141 -9.41 5.53 -9.54
CA LEU A 141 -10.31 6.36 -8.76
C LEU A 141 -10.33 7.80 -9.28
N ALA A 142 -9.15 8.40 -9.52
CA ALA A 142 -9.06 9.75 -10.05
C ALA A 142 -9.71 9.90 -11.43
N LYS A 143 -9.64 8.85 -12.27
CA LYS A 143 -10.35 8.82 -13.56
C LYS A 143 -11.85 8.97 -13.37
N LYS A 144 -12.45 8.20 -12.44
CA LYS A 144 -13.87 8.30 -12.11
C LYS A 144 -14.24 9.66 -11.55
N GLN A 145 -13.48 10.15 -10.58
CA GLN A 145 -13.71 11.47 -10.00
C GLN A 145 -13.59 12.60 -11.03
N PHE A 146 -12.71 12.46 -12.03
CA PHE A 146 -12.57 13.45 -13.10
C PHE A 146 -13.74 13.39 -14.09
N GLU A 147 -14.20 12.19 -14.48
CA GLU A 147 -15.42 11.96 -15.26
C GLU A 147 -16.64 12.61 -14.56
N ASP A 148 -16.73 12.47 -13.24
CA ASP A 148 -17.79 13.03 -12.40
C ASP A 148 -17.57 14.51 -12.02
N LYS A 149 -16.52 15.17 -12.55
CA LYS A 149 -16.15 16.57 -12.28
C LYS A 149 -15.88 16.90 -10.80
N GLN A 150 -15.53 15.90 -9.99
CA GLN A 150 -15.20 16.04 -8.57
C GLN A 150 -13.76 16.50 -8.33
N ILE A 151 -12.86 16.29 -9.30
CA ILE A 151 -11.47 16.76 -9.23
C ILE A 151 -11.10 17.58 -10.46
N SER A 152 -10.09 18.45 -10.32
CA SER A 152 -9.55 19.22 -11.44
C SER A 152 -8.70 18.37 -12.38
N GLN A 153 -8.52 18.86 -13.62
CA GLN A 153 -7.59 18.27 -14.59
C GLN A 153 -6.17 18.16 -14.02
N THR A 154 -5.74 19.16 -13.24
CA THR A 154 -4.42 19.17 -12.59
C THR A 154 -4.28 18.01 -11.61
N ALA A 155 -5.27 17.79 -10.73
CA ALA A 155 -5.25 16.69 -9.77
C ALA A 155 -5.28 15.32 -10.48
N PHE A 156 -6.10 15.18 -11.53
CA PHE A 156 -6.12 13.97 -12.36
C PHE A 156 -4.75 13.68 -12.99
N ASN A 157 -4.12 14.70 -13.58
CA ASN A 157 -2.80 14.57 -14.22
C ASN A 157 -1.70 14.19 -13.21
N GLN A 158 -1.76 14.71 -11.99
CA GLN A 158 -0.84 14.32 -10.92
C GLN A 158 -0.95 12.83 -10.58
N LYS A 159 -2.18 12.30 -10.44
CA LYS A 159 -2.41 10.88 -10.17
C LYS A 159 -1.96 9.99 -11.33
N ARG A 160 -2.21 10.42 -12.57
CA ARG A 160 -1.69 9.74 -13.78
C ARG A 160 -0.16 9.68 -13.78
N ALA A 161 0.51 10.79 -13.51
CA ALA A 161 1.97 10.85 -13.49
C ALA A 161 2.56 9.94 -12.39
N ALA A 162 1.95 9.92 -11.20
CA ALA A 162 2.36 9.05 -10.10
C ALA A 162 2.21 7.56 -10.46
N TYR A 163 1.10 7.17 -11.11
CA TYR A 163 0.91 5.81 -11.61
C TYR A 163 2.00 5.42 -12.63
N GLN A 164 2.23 6.27 -13.64
CA GLN A 164 3.22 6.01 -14.68
C GLN A 164 4.65 5.91 -14.12
N GLN A 165 4.97 6.70 -13.09
CA GLN A 165 6.25 6.59 -12.40
C GLN A 165 6.38 5.25 -11.66
N ALA A 166 5.38 4.87 -10.88
CA ALA A 166 5.38 3.60 -10.15
C ALA A 166 5.45 2.39 -11.10
N GLU A 167 4.78 2.47 -12.25
CA GLU A 167 4.85 1.45 -13.31
C GLU A 167 6.26 1.33 -13.88
N ARG A 168 6.91 2.44 -14.26
CA ARG A 168 8.31 2.43 -14.74
C ARG A 168 9.26 1.87 -13.71
N GLU A 169 9.15 2.30 -12.45
CA GLU A 169 10.02 1.83 -11.38
C GLU A 169 9.86 0.33 -11.13
N PHE A 170 8.62 -0.18 -11.15
CA PHE A 170 8.38 -1.60 -10.96
C PHE A 170 8.85 -2.43 -12.15
N GLN A 171 8.62 -1.97 -13.39
CA GLN A 171 9.16 -2.61 -14.59
C GLN A 171 10.69 -2.64 -14.59
N ASN A 172 11.35 -1.54 -14.22
CA ASN A 172 12.80 -1.49 -14.09
C ASN A 172 13.31 -2.49 -13.05
N PHE A 173 12.61 -2.65 -11.92
CA PHE A 173 12.91 -3.68 -10.95
C PHE A 173 12.76 -5.08 -11.56
N LEU A 174 11.63 -5.40 -12.19
CA LEU A 174 11.41 -6.73 -12.80
C LEU A 174 12.45 -7.07 -13.87
N ASN A 175 12.89 -6.08 -14.66
CA ASN A 175 13.90 -6.27 -15.69
C ASN A 175 15.31 -6.47 -15.12
N SER A 176 15.59 -5.93 -13.93
CA SER A 176 16.89 -6.06 -13.28
C SER A 176 16.95 -7.23 -12.30
N PHE A 177 15.81 -7.62 -11.73
CA PHE A 177 15.70 -8.72 -10.79
C PHE A 177 15.78 -10.05 -11.51
N ARG A 178 16.77 -10.86 -11.11
CA ARG A 178 16.91 -12.24 -11.53
C ARG A 178 16.90 -13.11 -10.29
N ILE A 179 16.04 -14.13 -10.29
CA ILE A 179 16.19 -15.22 -9.32
C ILE A 179 17.51 -15.90 -9.65
N VAL A 180 18.37 -16.04 -8.64
CA VAL A 180 19.62 -16.76 -8.77
C VAL A 180 19.35 -18.20 -8.34
N ASP A 181 19.56 -19.15 -9.25
CA ASP A 181 19.43 -20.60 -9.06
C ASP A 181 20.78 -21.32 -9.14
#